data_AF-A0A7C3YF70-F1
#
_entry.id   AF-A0A7C3YF70-F1
#
_cell.length_a   1.000
_cell.length_b   1.000
_cell.length_c   1.000
_cell.angle_alpha   90.00
_cell.angle_beta   90.00
_cell.angle_gamma   90.00
#
_symmetry.space_group_name_H-M   'P 1'
#
loop_
_entity.id
_entity.type
_entity.pdbx_description
1 polymer ?
#
loop_
_entity_poly.entity_id
_entity_poly.type
_entity_poly.pdbx_seq_one_letter_code
_entity_poly.pdbx_strand_id
1 'polypeptide(L)'
;MFFEIEEIRRRRKRLGITQKKLAELVGVSQPLIARIESGDVDPKFSLVKKIFEVLGRLEGMGVTAERIMNTPVVYVDPDANLLEAIDIMREKGFSQLPVIKGNRNVGCITESSILRVILSKGVEAARKMKVKDAMNGPLPEVHPNETLENISKMLLNSPALLVVDNSSIVGIITKHDVMKTLEEKDESEA
;
A
#
# COMPACT_ATOMS: atom_id res chain seq x y z
N MET A 1 22.60 21.13 -7.72
CA MET A 1 23.56 20.94 -6.62
C MET A 1 23.24 21.72 -5.35
N PHE A 2 23.26 23.06 -5.30
CA PHE A 2 22.86 23.80 -4.07
C PHE A 2 21.44 23.44 -3.60
N PHE A 3 20.49 23.33 -4.52
CA PHE A 3 19.12 22.89 -4.23
C PHE A 3 19.04 21.46 -3.66
N GLU A 4 19.90 20.53 -4.10
CA GLU A 4 19.90 19.14 -3.63
C GLU A 4 20.44 19.03 -2.19
N ILE A 5 21.37 19.92 -1.80
CA ILE A 5 21.98 19.93 -0.46
C ILE A 5 21.00 20.45 0.60
N GLU A 6 20.27 21.52 0.30
CA GLU A 6 19.22 22.02 1.20
C GLU A 6 18.11 20.98 1.40
N GLU A 7 17.77 20.24 0.35
CA GLU A 7 16.76 19.19 0.40
C GLU A 7 17.17 18.04 1.35
N ILE A 8 18.43 17.60 1.32
CA ILE A 8 18.96 16.57 2.25
C ILE A 8 18.74 17.00 3.70
N ARG A 9 19.12 18.23 4.04
CA ARG A 9 18.99 18.77 5.41
C ARG A 9 17.52 18.88 5.81
N ARG A 10 16.67 19.39 4.91
CA ARG A 10 15.23 19.58 5.13
C ARG A 10 14.55 18.24 5.40
N ARG A 11 14.76 17.24 4.53
CA ARG A 11 14.17 15.90 4.65
C ARG A 11 14.66 15.17 5.90
N ARG A 12 15.95 15.23 6.21
CA ARG A 12 16.50 14.65 7.45
C ARG A 12 15.82 15.24 8.69
N LYS A 13 15.65 16.56 8.76
CA LYS A 13 14.97 17.23 9.88
C LYS A 13 13.50 16.84 9.98
N ARG A 14 12.78 16.75 8.86
CA ARG A 14 11.38 16.29 8.81
C ARG A 14 11.22 14.87 9.36
N LEU A 15 12.20 14.00 9.11
CA LEU A 15 12.25 12.64 9.65
C LEU A 15 12.68 12.56 11.12
N GLY A 16 13.06 13.68 11.76
CA GLY A 16 13.51 13.70 13.15
C GLY A 16 14.83 12.98 13.42
N ILE A 17 15.59 12.57 12.39
CA ILE A 17 16.84 11.82 12.57
C ILE A 17 18.05 12.75 12.69
N THR A 18 19.07 12.33 13.45
CA THR A 18 20.33 13.07 13.62
C THR A 18 21.25 12.91 12.40
N GLN A 19 22.20 13.85 12.21
CA GLN A 19 23.26 13.69 11.19
C GLN A 19 24.08 12.41 11.42
N LYS A 20 24.29 12.04 12.68
CA LYS A 20 24.96 10.78 13.06
C LYS A 20 24.18 9.57 12.54
N LYS A 21 22.86 9.55 12.75
CA LYS A 21 22.01 8.46 12.28
C LYS A 21 21.99 8.35 10.76
N LEU A 22 21.90 9.49 10.05
CA LEU A 22 21.98 9.50 8.59
C LEU A 22 23.33 8.98 8.09
N ALA A 23 24.42 9.39 8.73
CA ALA A 23 25.77 8.95 8.39
C ALA A 23 25.95 7.42 8.55
N GLU A 24 25.46 6.86 9.66
CA GLU A 24 25.45 5.40 9.91
C GLU A 24 24.70 4.64 8.81
N LEU A 25 23.51 5.11 8.43
CA LEU A 25 22.66 4.46 7.42
C LEU A 25 23.24 4.55 6.01
N VAL A 26 23.90 5.66 5.67
CA VAL A 26 24.56 5.87 4.38
C VAL A 26 25.93 5.16 4.34
N GLY A 27 26.51 4.84 5.49
CA GLY A 27 27.84 4.22 5.60
C GLY A 27 28.98 5.21 5.39
N VAL A 28 28.84 6.43 5.96
CA VAL A 28 29.85 7.50 5.92
C VAL A 28 30.06 8.10 7.31
N SER A 29 31.03 9.00 7.45
CA SER A 29 31.28 9.69 8.70
C SER A 29 30.27 10.82 8.95
N GLN A 30 29.90 11.03 10.22
CA GLN A 30 29.02 12.14 10.62
C GLN A 30 29.57 13.54 10.24
N PRO A 31 30.89 13.81 10.36
CA PRO A 31 31.48 15.06 9.84
C PRO A 31 31.28 15.27 8.33
N LEU A 32 31.26 14.20 7.52
CA LEU A 32 31.02 14.33 6.08
C LEU A 32 29.58 14.77 5.80
N ILE A 33 28.58 14.18 6.47
CA ILE A 33 27.18 14.61 6.35
C ILE A 33 27.01 16.07 6.81
N ALA A 34 27.67 16.47 7.89
CA ALA A 34 27.60 17.86 8.38
C ALA A 34 28.15 18.86 7.36
N ARG A 35 29.31 18.57 6.75
CA ARG A 35 29.93 19.40 5.70
C ARG A 35 29.14 19.44 4.40
N ILE A 36 28.44 18.35 4.06
CA ILE A 36 27.52 18.32 2.93
C ILE A 36 26.35 19.27 3.24
N GLU A 37 25.66 19.11 4.39
CA GLU A 37 24.50 19.94 4.75
C GLU A 37 24.78 21.44 4.92
N SER A 38 26.02 21.82 5.22
CA SER A 38 26.45 23.23 5.28
C SER A 38 26.86 23.81 3.93
N GLY A 39 27.05 22.97 2.90
CA GLY A 39 27.57 23.38 1.60
C GLY A 39 29.10 23.51 1.54
N ASP A 40 29.82 23.08 2.59
CA ASP A 40 31.30 23.16 2.67
C ASP A 40 32.01 22.12 1.79
N VAL A 41 31.28 21.12 1.30
CA VAL A 41 31.79 20.06 0.42
C VAL A 41 30.79 19.80 -0.68
N ASP A 42 31.30 19.66 -1.90
CA ASP A 42 30.57 19.07 -3.00
C ASP A 42 30.75 17.54 -3.01
N PRO A 43 29.73 16.74 -2.67
CA PRO A 43 29.82 15.29 -2.69
C PRO A 43 29.74 14.72 -4.11
N LYS A 44 30.39 13.57 -4.33
CA LYS A 44 30.17 12.79 -5.57
C LYS A 44 28.69 12.43 -5.72
N PHE A 45 28.19 12.45 -6.96
CA PHE A 45 26.81 12.08 -7.29
C PHE A 45 26.38 10.72 -6.71
N SER A 46 27.28 9.73 -6.67
CA SER A 46 27.00 8.42 -6.08
C SER A 46 26.66 8.48 -4.59
N LEU A 47 27.26 9.41 -3.83
CA LEU A 47 26.95 9.62 -2.43
C LEU A 47 25.61 10.36 -2.26
N VAL A 48 25.36 11.38 -3.09
CA VAL A 48 24.08 12.11 -3.11
C VAL A 48 22.91 11.15 -3.35
N LYS A 49 23.02 10.32 -4.39
CA LYS A 49 22.03 9.27 -4.70
C LYS A 49 21.78 8.34 -3.50
N LYS A 50 22.84 7.87 -2.85
CA LYS A 50 22.74 7.00 -1.68
C LYS A 50 22.06 7.67 -0.49
N ILE A 51 22.32 8.96 -0.25
CA ILE A 51 21.64 9.75 0.79
C ILE A 51 20.15 9.84 0.49
N PHE A 52 19.77 10.17 -0.75
CA PHE A 52 18.37 10.26 -1.16
C PHE A 52 17.63 8.93 -1.10
N GLU A 53 18.28 7.82 -1.45
CA GLU A 53 17.71 6.47 -1.28
C GLU A 53 17.42 6.16 0.19
N VAL A 54 18.35 6.47 1.10
CA VAL A 54 18.15 6.28 2.55
C VAL A 54 17.02 7.16 3.08
N LEU A 55 17.02 8.45 2.73
CA LEU A 55 15.96 9.37 3.16
C LEU A 55 14.60 8.98 2.61
N GLY A 56 14.52 8.60 1.33
CA GLY A 56 13.28 8.12 0.70
C GLY A 56 12.75 6.85 1.36
N ARG A 57 13.63 5.92 1.71
CA ARG A 57 13.25 4.71 2.46
C ARG A 57 12.67 5.07 3.83
N LEU A 58 13.34 5.95 4.57
CA LEU A 58 12.87 6.39 5.89
C LEU A 58 11.54 7.15 5.83
N GLU A 59 11.29 7.92 4.77
CA GLU A 59 10.00 8.56 4.53
C GLU A 59 8.89 7.55 4.28
N GLY A 60 9.17 6.50 3.51
CA GLY A 60 8.25 5.38 3.31
C GLY A 60 7.95 4.58 4.59
N MET A 61 8.85 4.60 5.58
CA MET A 61 8.62 3.96 6.88
C MET A 61 7.62 4.70 7.78
N GLY A 62 7.28 5.96 7.47
CA GLY A 62 6.27 6.73 8.20
C GLY A 62 4.84 6.61 7.64
N VAL A 63 4.66 5.90 6.53
CA VAL A 63 3.35 5.63 5.95
C VAL A 63 2.90 4.25 6.42
N THR A 64 1.80 4.22 7.17
CA THR A 64 1.21 3.01 7.74
C THR A 64 -0.04 2.59 6.97
N ALA A 65 -0.49 1.34 7.18
CA ALA A 65 -1.76 0.83 6.64
C ALA A 65 -2.94 1.75 6.99
N GLU A 66 -3.03 2.20 8.23
CA GLU A 66 -4.09 3.10 8.72
C GLU A 66 -4.18 4.39 7.90
N ARG A 67 -3.05 4.94 7.48
CA ARG A 67 -2.99 6.21 6.76
C ARG A 67 -3.49 6.11 5.33
N ILE A 68 -3.43 4.93 4.72
CA ILE A 68 -3.72 4.72 3.30
C ILE A 68 -4.92 3.79 3.04
N MET A 69 -5.51 3.22 4.09
CA MET A 69 -6.66 2.34 3.95
C MET A 69 -7.93 3.11 3.63
N ASN A 70 -8.83 2.45 2.91
CA ASN A 70 -10.19 2.93 2.70
C ASN A 70 -11.16 2.31 3.70
N THR A 71 -12.10 3.12 4.18
CA THR A 71 -13.18 2.74 5.10
C THR A 71 -14.47 3.49 4.72
N PRO A 72 -15.66 2.88 4.84
CA PRO A 72 -15.94 1.51 5.28
C PRO A 72 -15.56 0.46 4.22
N VAL A 73 -15.27 -0.76 4.67
CA VAL A 73 -15.00 -1.89 3.77
C VAL A 73 -16.31 -2.37 3.13
N VAL A 74 -16.39 -2.28 1.81
CA VAL A 74 -17.47 -2.90 1.03
C VAL A 74 -17.11 -4.36 0.78
N TYR A 75 -18.02 -5.28 1.10
CA TYR A 75 -17.83 -6.71 0.99
C TYR A 75 -19.09 -7.41 0.49
N VAL A 76 -19.00 -8.71 0.22
CA VAL A 76 -20.14 -9.56 -0.13
C VAL A 76 -20.18 -10.82 0.73
N ASP A 77 -21.38 -11.32 1.04
CA ASP A 77 -21.55 -12.57 1.77
C ASP A 77 -21.26 -13.78 0.86
N PRO A 78 -20.60 -14.84 1.34
CA PRO A 78 -20.32 -16.03 0.52
C PRO A 78 -21.58 -16.74 -0.02
N ASP A 79 -22.73 -16.60 0.64
CA ASP A 79 -23.99 -17.22 0.25
C ASP A 79 -24.82 -16.37 -0.71
N ALA A 80 -24.39 -15.13 -1.01
CA ALA A 80 -24.98 -14.22 -1.98
C ALA A 80 -24.85 -14.76 -3.42
N ASN A 81 -25.74 -14.31 -4.31
CA ASN A 81 -25.64 -14.65 -5.73
C ASN A 81 -24.44 -13.94 -6.37
N LEU A 82 -23.81 -14.58 -7.36
CA LEU A 82 -22.69 -13.98 -8.10
C LEU A 82 -23.07 -12.66 -8.80
N LEU A 83 -24.33 -12.50 -9.23
CA LEU A 83 -24.88 -11.28 -9.81
C LEU A 83 -24.84 -10.10 -8.83
N GLU A 84 -25.12 -10.34 -7.55
CA GLU A 84 -25.04 -9.28 -6.52
C GLU A 84 -23.61 -8.76 -6.39
N ALA A 85 -22.61 -9.65 -6.39
CA ALA A 85 -21.20 -9.25 -6.39
C ALA A 85 -20.84 -8.42 -7.63
N ILE A 86 -21.34 -8.82 -8.81
CA ILE A 86 -21.11 -8.10 -10.08
C ILE A 86 -21.76 -6.70 -10.03
N ASP A 87 -22.97 -6.58 -9.48
CA ASP A 87 -23.66 -5.31 -9.36
C ASP A 87 -22.92 -4.36 -8.42
N ILE A 88 -22.46 -4.85 -7.26
CA ILE A 88 -21.62 -4.06 -6.34
C ILE A 88 -20.32 -3.61 -7.03
N MET A 89 -19.63 -4.52 -7.73
CA MET A 89 -18.41 -4.21 -8.48
C MET A 89 -18.65 -3.11 -9.52
N ARG A 90 -19.72 -3.23 -10.32
CA ARG A 90 -20.08 -2.27 -11.36
C ARG A 90 -20.43 -0.90 -10.78
N GLU A 91 -21.26 -0.86 -9.75
CA GLU A 91 -21.75 0.39 -9.14
C GLU A 91 -20.64 1.16 -8.42
N LYS A 92 -19.70 0.44 -7.81
CA LYS A 92 -18.60 1.05 -7.06
C LYS A 92 -17.30 1.19 -7.86
N GLY A 93 -17.24 0.63 -9.06
CA GLY A 93 -16.02 0.60 -9.87
C GLY A 93 -14.92 -0.27 -9.27
N PHE A 94 -15.29 -1.37 -8.60
CA PHE A 94 -14.33 -2.28 -7.96
C PHE A 94 -14.10 -3.52 -8.82
N SER A 95 -12.83 -3.91 -8.99
CA SER A 95 -12.46 -5.17 -9.68
C SER A 95 -12.42 -6.40 -8.77
N GLN A 96 -12.58 -6.18 -7.45
CA GLN A 96 -12.60 -7.23 -6.45
C GLN A 96 -13.40 -6.83 -5.22
N LEU A 97 -13.91 -7.82 -4.51
CA LEU A 97 -14.56 -7.66 -3.21
C LEU A 97 -14.01 -8.69 -2.22
N PRO A 98 -13.73 -8.28 -0.97
CA PRO A 98 -13.62 -9.22 0.14
C PRO A 98 -14.93 -10.01 0.29
N VAL A 99 -14.80 -11.29 0.61
CA VAL A 99 -15.93 -12.15 0.97
C VAL A 99 -15.91 -12.33 2.47
N ILE A 100 -16.92 -11.80 3.15
CA ILE A 100 -16.99 -11.76 4.62
C ILE A 100 -18.27 -12.45 5.08
N LYS A 101 -18.14 -13.34 6.07
CA LYS A 101 -19.27 -13.97 6.76
C LYS A 101 -19.27 -13.59 8.22
N GLY A 102 -20.25 -12.79 8.64
CA GLY A 102 -20.22 -12.14 9.95
C GLY A 102 -19.03 -11.18 10.04
N ASN A 103 -18.07 -11.46 10.92
CA ASN A 103 -16.83 -10.69 11.06
C ASN A 103 -15.58 -11.48 10.59
N ARG A 104 -15.78 -12.48 9.72
CA ARG A 104 -14.68 -13.35 9.24
C ARG A 104 -14.44 -13.14 7.76
N ASN A 105 -13.22 -12.81 7.40
CA ASN A 105 -12.69 -12.85 6.05
C ASN A 105 -12.57 -14.32 5.60
N VAL A 106 -13.43 -14.74 4.67
CA VAL A 106 -13.50 -16.13 4.21
C VAL A 106 -13.04 -16.31 2.76
N GLY A 107 -12.81 -15.22 2.04
CA GLY A 107 -12.46 -15.28 0.62
C GLY A 107 -12.30 -13.93 -0.03
N CYS A 108 -12.02 -13.96 -1.33
CA CYS A 108 -12.06 -12.80 -2.21
C CYS A 108 -12.65 -13.18 -3.56
N ILE A 109 -13.62 -12.42 -4.05
CA ILE A 109 -14.15 -12.56 -5.40
C ILE A 109 -13.56 -11.47 -6.29
N THR A 110 -13.14 -11.83 -7.49
CA THR A 110 -12.53 -10.90 -8.46
C THR A 110 -13.21 -11.03 -9.82
N GLU A 111 -13.12 -10.01 -10.66
CA GLU A 111 -13.59 -10.08 -12.06
C GLU A 111 -12.97 -11.29 -12.78
N SER A 112 -11.68 -11.55 -12.54
CA SER A 112 -10.97 -12.70 -13.11
C SER A 112 -11.52 -14.06 -12.66
N SER A 113 -11.95 -14.19 -11.40
CA SER A 113 -12.53 -15.45 -10.93
C SER A 113 -13.93 -15.68 -11.49
N ILE A 114 -14.72 -14.62 -11.66
CA ILE A 114 -16.02 -14.65 -12.34
C ILE A 114 -15.85 -15.07 -13.81
N LEU A 115 -14.93 -14.44 -14.54
CA LEU A 115 -14.64 -14.78 -15.94
C LEU A 115 -14.19 -16.24 -16.09
N ARG A 116 -13.37 -16.75 -15.16
CA ARG A 116 -12.95 -18.15 -15.15
C ARG A 116 -14.13 -19.11 -15.02
N VAL A 117 -15.11 -18.78 -14.17
CA VAL A 117 -16.35 -19.57 -14.05
C VAL A 117 -17.15 -19.55 -15.34
N ILE A 118 -17.30 -18.39 -15.98
CA ILE A 118 -18.01 -18.27 -17.26
C ILE A 118 -17.33 -19.11 -18.35
N LEU A 119 -15.99 -19.05 -18.45
CA LEU A 119 -15.23 -19.82 -19.45
C LEU A 119 -15.32 -21.33 -19.21
N SER A 120 -15.39 -21.77 -17.95
CA SER A 120 -15.38 -23.20 -17.60
C SER A 120 -16.78 -23.83 -17.54
N LYS A 121 -17.81 -23.07 -17.16
CA LYS A 121 -19.16 -23.59 -16.91
C LYS A 121 -20.25 -22.95 -17.78
N GLY A 122 -19.95 -21.87 -18.48
CA GLY A 122 -20.90 -21.10 -19.28
C GLY A 122 -21.69 -20.07 -18.48
N VAL A 123 -22.29 -19.11 -19.21
CA VAL A 123 -23.01 -17.96 -18.64
C VAL A 123 -24.22 -18.39 -17.81
N GLU A 124 -25.03 -19.32 -18.31
CA GLU A 124 -26.26 -19.76 -17.64
C GLU A 124 -25.98 -20.48 -16.31
N ALA A 125 -24.90 -21.23 -16.22
CA ALA A 125 -24.46 -21.83 -14.96
C ALA A 125 -23.98 -20.76 -13.98
N ALA A 126 -23.14 -19.82 -14.45
CA ALA A 126 -22.58 -18.75 -13.61
C ALA A 126 -23.67 -17.88 -12.95
N ARG A 127 -24.78 -17.59 -13.66
CA ARG A 127 -25.92 -16.82 -13.15
C ARG A 127 -26.62 -17.44 -11.93
N LYS A 128 -26.51 -18.77 -11.77
CA LYS A 128 -27.15 -19.52 -10.69
C LYS A 128 -26.21 -19.81 -9.53
N MET A 129 -24.92 -19.47 -9.66
CA MET A 129 -23.90 -19.75 -8.67
C MET A 129 -23.88 -18.70 -7.55
N LYS A 130 -23.36 -19.12 -6.40
CA LYS A 130 -23.09 -18.24 -5.27
C LYS A 130 -21.64 -17.76 -5.30
N VAL A 131 -21.36 -16.71 -4.55
CA VAL A 131 -20.00 -16.16 -4.41
C VAL A 131 -19.01 -17.23 -3.95
N LYS A 132 -19.37 -18.06 -2.96
CA LYS A 132 -18.50 -19.13 -2.46
C LYS A 132 -18.09 -20.18 -3.51
N ASP A 133 -18.85 -20.33 -4.58
CA ASP A 133 -18.57 -21.29 -5.64
C ASP A 133 -17.54 -20.76 -6.66
N ALA A 134 -17.23 -19.46 -6.59
CA ALA A 134 -16.38 -18.74 -7.54
C ALA A 134 -15.25 -17.92 -6.87
N MET A 135 -15.29 -17.75 -5.54
CA MET A 135 -14.29 -16.98 -4.79
C MET A 135 -12.93 -17.70 -4.73
N ASN A 136 -11.88 -16.91 -4.57
CA ASN A 136 -10.55 -17.37 -4.20
C ASN A 136 -10.42 -17.39 -2.67
N GLY A 137 -9.24 -17.80 -2.18
CA GLY A 137 -8.90 -17.74 -0.76
C GLY A 137 -8.99 -16.33 -0.15
N PRO A 138 -9.00 -16.24 1.19
CA PRO A 138 -9.13 -14.97 1.90
C PRO A 138 -8.02 -13.99 1.55
N LEU A 139 -8.34 -12.70 1.63
CA LEU A 139 -7.32 -11.65 1.49
C LEU A 139 -6.32 -11.74 2.65
N PRO A 140 -5.04 -11.43 2.45
CA PRO A 140 -4.11 -11.26 3.56
C PRO A 140 -4.55 -10.12 4.47
N GLU A 141 -4.28 -10.27 5.76
CA GLU A 141 -4.62 -9.31 6.80
C GLU A 141 -3.37 -8.62 7.34
N VAL A 142 -3.47 -7.33 7.62
CA VAL A 142 -2.39 -6.51 8.20
C VAL A 142 -2.90 -5.68 9.36
N HIS A 143 -2.00 -5.34 10.28
CA HIS A 143 -2.28 -4.42 11.38
C HIS A 143 -2.30 -2.96 10.89
N PRO A 144 -3.06 -2.03 11.50
CA PRO A 144 -3.05 -0.60 11.14
C PRO A 144 -1.64 0.04 11.08
N ASN A 145 -0.73 -0.43 11.94
CA ASN A 145 0.66 0.04 11.99
C ASN A 145 1.60 -0.62 10.97
N GLU A 146 1.10 -1.49 10.08
CA GLU A 146 1.93 -2.15 9.06
C GLU A 146 2.54 -1.11 8.11
N THR A 147 3.78 -1.35 7.68
CA THR A 147 4.55 -0.38 6.90
C THR A 147 4.21 -0.43 5.41
N LEU A 148 4.31 0.72 4.72
CA LEU A 148 4.13 0.80 3.27
C LEU A 148 5.04 -0.18 2.51
N GLU A 149 6.28 -0.40 2.99
CA GLU A 149 7.21 -1.37 2.37
C GLU A 149 6.62 -2.79 2.38
N ASN A 150 6.09 -3.24 3.52
CA ASN A 150 5.51 -4.57 3.65
C ASN A 150 4.16 -4.69 2.94
N ILE A 151 3.30 -3.67 3.05
CA ILE A 151 2.04 -3.57 2.30
C ILE A 151 2.31 -3.74 0.80
N SER A 152 3.28 -2.99 0.27
CA SER A 152 3.65 -3.03 -1.15
C SER A 152 4.11 -4.43 -1.57
N LYS A 153 4.94 -5.10 -0.75
CA LYS A 153 5.38 -6.47 -1.01
C LYS A 153 4.21 -7.46 -1.05
N MET A 154 3.29 -7.38 -0.10
CA MET A 154 2.13 -8.27 -0.04
C MET A 154 1.18 -8.07 -1.23
N LEU A 155 0.99 -6.81 -1.63
CA LEU A 155 0.18 -6.46 -2.80
C LEU A 155 0.76 -6.93 -4.14
N LEU A 156 2.06 -7.28 -4.23
CA LEU A 156 2.59 -7.85 -5.48
C LEU A 156 1.82 -9.11 -5.91
N ASN A 157 1.43 -9.94 -4.94
CA ASN A 157 0.78 -11.23 -5.17
C ASN A 157 -0.68 -11.29 -4.69
N SER A 158 -1.21 -10.19 -4.15
CA SER A 158 -2.60 -10.09 -3.68
C SER A 158 -3.30 -8.90 -4.32
N PRO A 159 -4.58 -9.00 -4.72
CA PRO A 159 -5.30 -7.86 -5.29
C PRO A 159 -5.54 -6.75 -4.25
N ALA A 160 -5.66 -7.12 -2.97
CA ALA A 160 -5.91 -6.21 -1.86
C ALA A 160 -5.39 -6.81 -0.53
N LEU A 161 -5.37 -6.00 0.52
CA LEU A 161 -5.13 -6.41 1.91
C LEU A 161 -6.26 -5.88 2.78
N LEU A 162 -6.70 -6.66 3.77
CA LEU A 162 -7.61 -6.17 4.80
C LEU A 162 -6.80 -5.64 5.98
N VAL A 163 -7.20 -4.48 6.50
CA VAL A 163 -6.66 -3.93 7.74
C VAL A 163 -7.54 -4.41 8.88
N VAL A 164 -6.93 -5.09 9.84
CA VAL A 164 -7.61 -5.70 10.99
C VAL A 164 -7.02 -5.15 12.28
N ASP A 165 -7.87 -4.58 13.12
CA ASP A 165 -7.52 -4.14 14.48
C ASP A 165 -8.42 -4.84 15.49
N ASN A 166 -7.84 -5.37 16.56
CA ASN A 166 -8.56 -6.08 17.62
C ASN A 166 -9.58 -7.14 17.11
N SER A 167 -9.23 -7.86 16.03
CA SER A 167 -10.09 -8.84 15.34
C SER A 167 -11.29 -8.25 14.58
N SER A 168 -11.35 -6.94 14.39
CA SER A 168 -12.34 -6.26 13.56
C SER A 168 -11.70 -5.77 12.26
N ILE A 169 -12.39 -5.96 11.15
CA ILE A 169 -11.97 -5.42 9.85
C ILE A 169 -12.27 -3.92 9.85
N VAL A 170 -11.22 -3.10 9.82
CA VAL A 170 -11.32 -1.62 9.92
C VAL A 170 -11.05 -0.90 8.60
N GLY A 171 -10.44 -1.59 7.64
CA GLY A 171 -10.16 -1.00 6.33
C GLY A 171 -9.70 -2.01 5.28
N ILE A 172 -9.51 -1.52 4.07
CA ILE A 172 -8.96 -2.28 2.94
C ILE A 172 -7.94 -1.41 2.19
N ILE A 173 -6.87 -2.04 1.70
CA ILE A 173 -5.82 -1.40 0.90
C ILE A 173 -5.66 -2.16 -0.40
N THR A 174 -5.56 -1.43 -1.50
CA THR A 174 -5.33 -1.95 -2.85
C THR A 174 -4.04 -1.38 -3.44
N LYS A 175 -3.63 -1.90 -4.60
CA LYS A 175 -2.52 -1.33 -5.36
C LYS A 175 -2.75 0.14 -5.71
N HIS A 176 -4.00 0.53 -5.97
CA HIS A 176 -4.34 1.91 -6.31
C HIS A 176 -4.00 2.86 -5.16
N ASP A 177 -4.31 2.47 -3.93
CA ASP A 177 -4.04 3.28 -2.73
C ASP A 177 -2.54 3.50 -2.53
N VAL A 178 -1.73 2.45 -2.72
CA VAL A 178 -0.26 2.58 -2.67
C VAL A 178 0.25 3.48 -3.80
N MET A 179 -0.28 3.35 -5.02
CA MET A 179 0.14 4.22 -6.14
C MET A 179 -0.20 5.68 -5.89
N LYS A 180 -1.37 5.97 -5.30
CA LYS A 180 -1.78 7.34 -4.93
C LYS A 180 -0.79 8.00 -3.98
N THR A 181 -0.15 7.24 -3.08
CA THR A 181 0.89 7.81 -2.20
C THR A 181 2.12 8.36 -2.94
N LEU A 182 2.35 7.93 -4.19
CA LEU A 182 3.41 8.49 -5.03
C LEU A 182 3.04 9.87 -5.59
N GLU A 183 1.75 10.13 -5.76
CA GLU A 183 1.19 11.38 -6.30
C GLU A 183 1.09 12.47 -5.24
N GLU A 184 0.97 12.12 -3.95
CA GLU A 184 0.86 13.05 -2.83
C GLU A 184 2.19 13.74 -2.43
N LYS A 185 3.16 13.83 -3.35
CA LYS A 185 4.30 14.74 -3.21
C LYS A 185 3.93 16.05 -3.90
N ASP A 186 3.89 17.13 -3.11
CA ASP A 186 3.97 18.56 -3.51
C ASP A 186 2.77 19.49 -3.18
N GLU A 187 1.99 19.24 -2.11
CA GLU A 187 1.00 20.26 -1.61
C GLU A 187 1.44 21.01 -0.34
N SER A 188 2.65 20.78 0.18
CA SER A 188 3.21 21.55 1.30
C SER A 188 4.17 22.67 0.88
N GLU A 189 4.16 23.09 -0.38
CA GLU A 189 4.98 24.21 -0.92
C GLU A 189 4.15 25.41 -1.42
N ALA A 190 2.90 25.58 -0.96
CA ALA A 190 2.13 26.81 -1.18
C ALA A 190 2.05 27.68 0.08
#